data_AF-A0A925SEE4-F1
#
_entry.id   AF-A0A925SEE4-F1
#
_cell.length_a   1.000
_cell.length_b   1.000
_cell.length_c   1.000
_cell.angle_alpha   90.00
_cell.angle_beta   90.00
_cell.angle_gamma   90.00
#
_symmetry.space_group_name_H-M   'P 1'
#
loop_
_entity.id
_entity.type
_entity.pdbx_description
1 polymer ?
#
loop_
_entity_poly.entity_id
_entity_poly.type
_entity_poly.pdbx_seq_one_letter_code
_entity_poly.pdbx_strand_id
1 'polypeptide(L)'
;NLPKLVVKAANESGGYGMLIGPHASKAEIEKFRREIKANPRNYIAQPTLALSRHPCFVEGGFEGRHVDLRPYILYGEKVVIIPGALTRVALKKGSLVVNSSQGGGSKDTWVLEGDE
;
A
#
# COMPACT_ATOMS: atom_id res chain seq x y z
N ASN A 1 -11.62 6.99 -16.82
CA ASN A 1 -10.36 6.40 -16.32
C ASN A 1 -10.40 5.90 -14.88
N LEU A 2 -11.30 6.38 -13.99
CA LEU A 2 -11.40 5.88 -12.61
C LEU A 2 -11.37 4.35 -12.42
N PRO A 3 -12.01 3.51 -13.28
CA PRO A 3 -11.93 2.05 -13.15
C PRO A 3 -10.51 1.46 -13.31
N LYS A 4 -9.54 2.24 -13.77
CA LYS A 4 -8.15 1.80 -14.01
C LYS A 4 -7.14 2.40 -13.02
N LEU A 5 -7.60 3.22 -12.08
CA LEU A 5 -6.74 4.02 -11.20
C LEU A 5 -6.99 3.65 -9.74
N VAL A 6 -5.97 3.89 -8.92
CA VAL A 6 -6.13 4.01 -7.47
C VAL A 6 -6.26 5.49 -7.14
N VAL A 7 -7.35 5.89 -6.50
CA VAL A 7 -7.56 7.27 -6.01
C VAL A 7 -7.51 7.26 -4.50
N LYS A 8 -6.80 8.22 -3.90
CA LYS A 8 -6.72 8.39 -2.45
C LYS A 8 -6.85 9.85 -2.06
N ALA A 9 -7.42 10.11 -0.89
CA ALA A 9 -7.41 11.44 -0.30
C ALA A 9 -5.96 11.90 -0.03
N ALA A 10 -5.66 13.17 -0.27
CA ALA A 10 -4.31 13.73 -0.17
C ALA A 10 -3.87 13.95 1.29
N ASN A 11 -4.82 14.33 2.15
CA ASN A 11 -4.54 14.76 3.52
C ASN A 11 -4.93 13.73 4.59
N GLU A 12 -5.44 12.56 4.19
CA GLU A 12 -5.86 11.52 5.13
C GLU A 12 -4.74 10.50 5.38
N SER A 13 -4.67 9.99 6.61
CA SER A 13 -3.77 8.92 6.99
C SER A 13 -4.55 7.62 7.19
N GLY A 14 -3.90 6.47 6.95
CA GLY A 14 -4.47 5.18 7.30
C GLY A 14 -5.34 4.49 6.23
N GLY A 15 -5.28 4.90 4.97
CA GLY A 15 -5.93 4.18 3.87
C GLY A 15 -7.46 4.30 3.81
N TYR A 16 -8.06 5.10 4.70
CA TYR A 16 -9.42 5.60 4.53
C TYR A 16 -9.48 6.54 3.31
N GLY A 17 -10.65 6.61 2.67
CA GLY A 17 -10.82 7.46 1.48
C GLY A 17 -10.05 6.98 0.24
N MET A 18 -9.89 5.65 0.06
CA MET A 18 -9.22 5.05 -1.09
C MET A 18 -10.18 4.27 -1.99
N LEU A 19 -10.13 4.53 -3.30
CA LEU A 19 -10.79 3.76 -4.36
C LEU A 19 -9.74 2.93 -5.11
N ILE A 20 -9.89 1.61 -5.15
CA ILE A 20 -9.09 0.74 -6.02
C ILE A 20 -9.94 0.41 -7.26
N GLY A 21 -9.81 1.23 -8.30
CA GLY A 21 -10.67 1.20 -9.50
C GLY A 21 -10.94 -0.19 -10.08
N PRO A 22 -9.92 -1.05 -10.30
CA PRO A 22 -10.12 -2.38 -10.87
C PRO A 22 -10.94 -3.35 -10.00
N HIS A 23 -11.05 -3.09 -8.70
CA HIS A 23 -11.77 -3.93 -7.75
C HIS A 23 -13.04 -3.25 -7.20
N ALA A 24 -13.33 -2.02 -7.64
CA ALA A 24 -14.47 -1.25 -7.16
C ALA A 24 -15.74 -1.54 -7.97
N SER A 25 -16.87 -1.54 -7.27
CA SER A 25 -18.19 -1.57 -7.90
C SER A 25 -18.48 -0.27 -8.65
N LYS A 26 -19.43 -0.32 -9.60
CA LYS A 26 -19.89 0.89 -10.31
C LYS A 26 -20.43 1.97 -9.35
N ALA A 27 -21.10 1.55 -8.27
CA ALA A 27 -21.64 2.45 -7.26
C ALA A 27 -20.54 3.21 -6.50
N GLU A 28 -19.47 2.51 -6.10
CA GLU A 28 -18.32 3.12 -5.44
C GLU A 28 -17.57 4.10 -6.36
N ILE A 29 -17.42 3.74 -7.64
CA ILE A 29 -16.79 4.62 -8.63
C ILE A 29 -17.59 5.91 -8.81
N GLU A 30 -18.92 5.83 -8.89
CA GLU A 30 -19.75 7.04 -9.03
C GLU A 30 -19.85 7.86 -7.74
N LYS A 31 -19.78 7.22 -6.57
CA LYS A 31 -19.60 7.94 -5.29
C LYS A 31 -18.31 8.75 -5.31
N PHE A 32 -17.17 8.10 -5.58
CA PHE A 32 -15.88 8.79 -5.65
C PHE A 32 -15.84 9.86 -6.73
N ARG A 33 -16.48 9.65 -7.88
CA ARG A 33 -16.56 10.68 -8.93
C ARG A 33 -17.21 11.95 -8.41
N ARG A 34 -18.30 11.85 -7.64
CA ARG A 34 -18.97 13.02 -7.06
C ARG A 34 -18.09 13.71 -6.02
N GLU A 35 -17.46 12.94 -5.14
CA GLU A 35 -16.57 13.47 -4.09
C GLU A 35 -15.34 14.19 -4.69
N ILE A 36 -14.72 13.62 -5.72
CA ILE A 36 -13.60 14.25 -6.45
C ILE A 36 -14.05 15.55 -7.12
N LYS A 37 -15.23 15.57 -7.77
CA LYS A 37 -15.74 16.79 -8.39
C LYS A 37 -16.03 17.89 -7.37
N ALA A 38 -16.52 17.52 -6.19
CA ALA A 38 -16.82 18.46 -5.12
C ALA A 38 -15.56 19.10 -4.51
N ASN A 39 -14.47 18.34 -4.38
CA ASN A 39 -13.20 18.85 -3.84
C ASN A 39 -11.98 18.20 -4.52
N PRO A 40 -11.64 18.59 -5.77
CA PRO A 40 -10.63 17.88 -6.56
C PRO A 40 -9.22 17.99 -5.99
N ARG A 41 -8.90 19.09 -5.29
CA ARG A 41 -7.59 19.31 -4.65
C ARG A 41 -7.32 18.34 -3.50
N ASN A 42 -8.36 17.71 -2.96
CA ASN A 42 -8.21 16.76 -1.87
C ASN A 42 -7.88 15.34 -2.34
N TYR A 43 -7.71 15.10 -3.64
CA TYR A 43 -7.48 13.76 -4.17
C TYR A 43 -6.28 13.69 -5.09
N ILE A 44 -5.60 12.54 -5.04
CA ILE A 44 -4.57 12.17 -6.02
C ILE A 44 -4.92 10.81 -6.62
N ALA A 45 -4.50 10.60 -7.87
CA ALA A 45 -4.72 9.36 -8.58
C ALA A 45 -3.41 8.81 -9.13
N GLN A 46 -3.25 7.50 -9.07
CA GLN A 46 -2.10 6.78 -9.60
C GLN A 46 -2.57 5.54 -10.38
N PRO A 47 -1.81 5.08 -11.38
CA PRO A 47 -2.05 3.78 -11.99
C PRO A 47 -2.08 2.68 -10.93
N THR A 48 -2.91 1.66 -11.13
CA THR A 48 -2.87 0.48 -10.27
C THR A 48 -1.56 -0.27 -10.53
N LEU A 49 -0.72 -0.38 -9.51
CA LEU A 49 0.51 -1.16 -9.56
C LEU A 49 0.25 -2.58 -9.06
N ALA A 50 0.85 -3.55 -9.73
CA ALA A 50 0.91 -4.92 -9.23
C ALA A 50 2.00 -4.98 -8.15
N LEU A 51 1.61 -4.85 -6.88
CA LEU A 51 2.55 -4.97 -5.77
C LEU A 51 3.19 -6.36 -5.77
N SER A 52 4.48 -6.42 -5.44
CA SER A 52 5.17 -7.69 -5.25
C SER A 52 4.48 -8.54 -4.16
N ARG A 53 4.59 -9.86 -4.26
CA ARG A 53 4.03 -10.80 -3.28
C ARG A 53 5.16 -11.56 -2.61
N HIS A 54 5.05 -11.73 -1.30
CA HIS A 54 5.97 -12.53 -0.50
C HIS A 54 5.20 -13.69 0.17
N PRO A 55 5.82 -14.88 0.35
CA PRO A 55 5.23 -15.96 1.14
C PRO A 55 4.81 -15.50 2.54
N CYS A 56 3.57 -15.79 2.89
CA CYS A 56 2.98 -15.54 4.21
C CYS A 56 2.26 -16.80 4.68
N PHE A 57 2.50 -17.18 5.93
CA PHE A 57 1.76 -18.27 6.55
C PHE A 57 0.39 -17.75 6.98
N VAL A 58 -0.68 -18.28 6.40
CA VAL A 58 -2.07 -17.86 6.56
C VAL A 58 -2.95 -19.11 6.54
N GLU A 59 -3.96 -19.19 7.42
CA GLU A 59 -4.99 -20.24 7.41
C GLU A 59 -4.46 -21.67 7.11
N GLY A 60 -3.43 -22.09 7.83
CA GLY A 60 -2.90 -23.46 7.74
C GLY A 60 -1.93 -23.74 6.58
N GLY A 61 -1.54 -22.73 5.79
CA GLY A 61 -0.59 -22.92 4.69
C GLY A 61 0.18 -21.66 4.28
N PHE A 62 1.12 -21.80 3.34
CA PHE A 62 1.82 -20.68 2.74
C PHE A 62 1.09 -20.18 1.50
N GLU A 63 0.75 -18.89 1.48
CA GLU A 63 0.25 -18.21 0.29
C GLU A 63 1.02 -16.90 0.04
N GLY A 64 1.10 -16.47 -1.22
CA GLY A 64 1.63 -15.15 -1.55
C GLY A 64 0.70 -14.04 -1.05
N ARG A 65 1.23 -13.06 -0.33
CA ARG A 65 0.52 -11.83 0.07
C ARG A 65 1.27 -10.60 -0.39
N HIS A 66 0.53 -9.54 -0.74
CA HIS A 66 1.16 -8.29 -1.18
C HIS A 66 1.90 -7.65 -0.02
N VAL A 67 3.11 -7.16 -0.32
CA VAL A 67 3.97 -6.51 0.66
C VAL A 67 4.35 -5.11 0.20
N ASP A 68 4.61 -4.25 1.16
CA ASP A 68 5.30 -2.99 0.92
C ASP A 68 6.44 -2.81 1.91
N LEU A 69 7.41 -1.97 1.52
CA LEU A 69 8.63 -1.76 2.26
C LEU A 69 8.76 -0.28 2.62
N ARG A 70 9.02 0.01 3.90
CA ARG A 70 9.33 1.36 4.39
C ARG A 70 10.74 1.37 4.97
N PRO A 71 11.77 1.72 4.18
CA PRO A 71 13.10 2.02 4.71
C PRO A 71 13.08 3.37 5.45
N TYR A 72 14.10 3.60 6.27
CA TYR A 72 14.28 4.83 7.02
C TYR A 72 15.59 5.50 6.62
N ILE A 73 15.49 6.73 6.15
CA ILE A 73 16.63 7.57 5.75
C ILE A 73 16.92 8.51 6.92
N LEU A 74 18.16 8.51 7.41
CA LEU A 74 18.64 9.43 8.43
C LEU A 74 19.40 10.57 7.76
N TYR A 75 19.07 11.80 8.15
CA TYR A 75 19.66 13.02 7.61
C TYR A 75 20.35 13.81 8.73
N GLY A 76 21.63 14.09 8.55
CA GLY A 76 22.47 14.90 9.44
C GLY A 76 23.65 15.48 8.66
N GLU A 77 24.87 15.37 9.18
CA GLU A 77 26.09 15.71 8.41
C GLU A 77 26.22 14.90 7.11
N LYS A 78 25.69 13.67 7.13
CA LYS A 78 25.60 12.77 5.96
C LYS A 78 24.18 12.21 5.86
N VAL A 79 23.80 11.84 4.64
CA VAL A 79 22.57 11.09 4.37
C VAL A 79 22.91 9.60 4.41
N VAL A 80 22.29 8.86 5.31
CA VAL A 80 22.53 7.42 5.46
C VAL A 80 21.21 6.64 5.48
N ILE A 81 21.25 5.40 5.00
CA ILE A 81 20.14 4.47 5.08
C ILE A 81 20.59 3.31 5.96
N ILE A 82 19.79 2.97 6.97
CA ILE A 82 20.08 1.81 7.81
C ILE A 82 19.82 0.52 7.00
N PRO A 83 20.61 -0.56 7.19
CA PRO A 83 20.37 -1.85 6.54
C PRO A 83 19.16 -2.56 7.17
N GLY A 84 17.98 -1.99 6.99
CA GLY A 84 16.73 -2.45 7.56
C GLY A 84 15.54 -1.59 7.12
N ALA A 85 14.33 -2.15 7.30
CA ALA A 85 13.09 -1.48 6.95
C ALA A 85 11.90 -2.11 7.67
N LEU A 86 10.79 -1.39 7.72
CA LEU A 86 9.50 -1.98 8.08
C LEU A 86 8.87 -2.61 6.84
N THR A 87 8.79 -3.94 6.79
CA THR A 87 7.96 -4.64 5.80
C THR A 87 6.54 -4.76 6.33
N ARG A 88 5.54 -4.31 5.56
CA ARG A 88 4.12 -4.52 5.87
C ARG A 88 3.49 -5.49 4.89
N VAL A 89 2.47 -6.20 5.33
CA VAL A 89 1.81 -7.29 4.60
C VAL A 89 0.31 -7.10 4.59
N ALA A 90 -0.32 -7.19 3.42
CA ALA A 90 -1.76 -7.24 3.30
C ALA A 90 -2.24 -8.69 3.56
N LEU A 91 -2.69 -8.99 4.78
CA LEU A 91 -3.01 -10.38 5.19
C LEU A 91 -4.26 -10.94 4.49
N LYS A 92 -5.24 -10.08 4.20
CA LYS A 92 -6.45 -10.47 3.47
C LYS A 92 -6.13 -10.86 2.03
N LYS A 93 -6.60 -12.03 1.60
CA LYS A 93 -6.40 -12.55 0.23
C LYS A 93 -6.86 -11.54 -0.82
N GLY A 94 -5.97 -11.24 -1.77
CA GLY A 94 -6.23 -10.28 -2.87
C GLY A 94 -6.24 -8.81 -2.46
N SER A 95 -6.03 -8.48 -1.17
CA SER A 95 -5.97 -7.09 -0.72
C SER A 95 -4.63 -6.44 -1.09
N LEU A 96 -4.69 -5.17 -1.48
CA LEU A 96 -3.53 -4.29 -1.62
C LEU A 96 -3.33 -3.39 -0.39
N VAL A 97 -4.22 -3.50 0.59
CA VAL A 97 -4.21 -2.70 1.81
C VAL A 97 -3.32 -3.36 2.84
N VAL A 98 -2.16 -2.76 3.08
CA VAL A 98 -1.14 -3.21 4.05
C VAL A 98 -1.22 -2.47 5.39
N ASN A 99 -2.17 -1.55 5.54
CA ASN A 99 -2.25 -0.73 6.75
C ASN A 99 -2.73 -1.55 7.96
N SER A 100 -2.08 -1.38 9.11
CA SER A 100 -2.34 -2.18 10.32
C SER A 100 -3.75 -1.99 10.86
N SER A 101 -4.31 -0.77 10.80
CA SER A 101 -5.68 -0.50 11.25
C SER A 101 -6.76 -1.19 10.40
N GLN A 102 -6.40 -1.80 9.27
CA GLN A 102 -7.31 -2.51 8.37
C GLN A 102 -6.88 -3.97 8.14
N GLY A 103 -6.21 -4.58 9.14
CA GLY A 103 -5.80 -5.98 9.09
C GLY A 103 -4.49 -6.24 8.35
N GLY A 104 -3.65 -5.21 8.21
CA GLY A 104 -2.27 -5.35 7.77
C GLY A 104 -1.38 -5.93 8.88
N GLY A 105 -0.43 -6.78 8.50
CA GLY A 105 0.62 -7.29 9.37
C GLY A 105 1.98 -6.68 9.06
N SER A 106 3.01 -7.13 9.77
CA SER A 106 4.41 -6.79 9.48
C SER A 106 5.27 -8.05 9.34
N LYS A 107 6.41 -7.88 8.70
CA LYS A 107 7.50 -8.87 8.64
C LYS A 107 8.82 -8.19 8.98
N ASP A 108 9.75 -8.98 9.48
CA ASP A 108 11.14 -8.57 9.56
C ASP A 108 11.72 -8.36 8.14
N THR A 109 12.68 -7.45 8.00
CA THR A 109 13.36 -7.16 6.74
C THR A 109 14.83 -7.46 6.89
N TRP A 110 15.30 -8.50 6.22
CA TRP A 110 16.71 -8.84 6.20
C TRP A 110 17.38 -8.21 4.99
N VAL A 111 18.38 -7.38 5.26
CA VAL A 111 19.31 -6.88 4.25
C VAL A 111 20.58 -7.70 4.40
N LEU A 112 20.89 -8.51 3.40
CA LEU A 112 22.09 -9.32 3.40
C LEU A 112 23.30 -8.42 3.14
N GLU A 113 24.40 -8.69 3.84
CA GLU A 113 25.71 -8.14 3.48
C GLU A 113 26.09 -8.70 2.10
N GLY A 114 26.66 -7.86 1.25
CA GLY A 114 27.20 -8.34 -0.03
C GLY A 114 28.44 -9.17 0.22
N ASP A 115 28.67 -10.20 -0.58
CA ASP A 115 29.97 -10.86 -0.64
C ASP A 115 30.98 -9.83 -1.18
N GLU A 116 31.98 -9.44 -0.39
CA GLU A 116 33.18 -8.75 -0.90
C GLU A 116 34.03 -9.69 -1.77
#